data_AF-A0A1V9FHY4-F1
#
_entry.id   AF-A0A1V9FHY4-F1
#
_cell.length_a   1.000
_cell.length_b   1.000
_cell.length_c   1.000
_cell.angle_alpha   90.00
_cell.angle_beta   90.00
_cell.angle_gamma   90.00
#
_symmetry.space_group_name_H-M   'P 1'
#
loop_
_entity.id
_entity.type
_entity.pdbx_description
1 polymer ?
#
loop_
_entity_poly.entity_id
_entity_poly.type
_entity_poly.pdbx_seq_one_letter_code
_entity_poly.pdbx_strand_id
1 'polypeptide(L)' 'MHHPYEKRLGHPADFRVKYTFNNKEERGRERLPFQRIRSDFWYDHDCHEVNWLFMIWPEFEDQSGNVILPTK' A
#
# COMPACT_ATOMS: atom_id res chain seq x y z
N MET A 1 6.62 8.13 -14.21
CA MET A 1 7.50 7.73 -13.09
C MET A 1 6.71 7.89 -11.80
N HIS A 2 6.86 6.99 -10.81
CA HIS A 2 6.22 7.19 -9.51
C HIS A 2 6.91 8.35 -8.78
N HIS A 3 6.13 9.26 -8.21
CA HIS A 3 6.62 10.31 -7.33
C HIS A 3 6.03 10.04 -5.94
N PRO A 4 6.85 9.99 -4.88
CA PRO A 4 6.37 9.67 -3.54
C PRO A 4 5.16 10.50 -3.15
N TYR A 5 4.14 9.88 -2.56
CA TYR A 5 2.91 10.58 -2.25
C TYR A 5 3.12 11.67 -1.23
N GLU A 6 4.04 11.50 -0.29
CA GLU A 6 4.41 12.56 0.65
C GLU A 6 4.86 13.85 -0.07
N LYS A 7 5.64 13.71 -1.15
CA LYS A 7 6.10 14.86 -1.95
C LYS A 7 4.97 15.48 -2.79
N ARG A 8 3.99 14.68 -3.21
CA ARG A 8 2.88 15.13 -4.06
C ARG A 8 1.73 15.73 -3.25
N LEU A 9 1.42 15.15 -2.10
CA LEU A 9 0.27 15.49 -1.26
C LEU A 9 0.65 16.42 -0.09
N GLY A 10 1.94 16.51 0.24
CA GLY A 10 2.43 17.41 1.29
C GLY A 10 2.20 16.92 2.71
N HIS A 11 1.88 15.63 2.90
CA HIS A 11 1.73 15.01 4.21
C HIS A 11 2.36 13.60 4.23
N PRO A 12 2.91 13.15 5.36
CA PRO A 12 3.48 11.82 5.48
C PRO A 12 2.39 10.73 5.40
N ALA A 13 2.84 9.47 5.27
CA ALA A 13 1.95 8.31 5.39
C ALA A 13 1.26 8.28 6.76
N ASP A 14 -0.05 7.96 6.77
CA ASP A 14 -0.87 7.89 7.98
C ASP A 14 -0.39 6.80 8.95
N PHE A 15 0.12 5.69 8.39
CA PHE A 15 0.66 4.57 9.15
C PHE A 15 1.68 3.77 8.32
N ARG A 16 2.49 2.96 9.00
CA ARG A 16 3.44 2.01 8.39
C ARG A 16 3.23 0.62 8.98
N VAL A 17 3.29 -0.39 8.12
CA VAL A 17 3.16 -1.79 8.51
C VAL A 17 4.33 -2.59 7.95
N LYS A 18 4.87 -3.51 8.77
CA LYS A 18 5.81 -4.53 8.30
C LYS A 18 5.01 -5.71 7.77
N TYR A 19 5.35 -6.20 6.60
CA TYR A 19 4.67 -7.32 5.95
C TYR A 19 5.69 -8.23 5.25
N THR A 20 5.26 -9.46 4.96
CA THR A 20 6.01 -10.42 4.13
C THR A 20 5.14 -10.82 2.95
N PHE A 21 5.72 -10.81 1.73
CA PHE A 21 5.06 -11.39 0.57
C PHE A 21 5.49 -12.83 0.41
N ASN A 22 4.55 -13.75 0.60
CA ASN A 22 4.77 -15.16 0.29
C ASN A 22 4.87 -15.32 -1.23
N ASN A 23 5.80 -16.17 -1.66
CA ASN A 23 5.96 -16.52 -3.07
C ASN A 23 5.00 -17.66 -3.46
N LYS A 24 4.99 -18.05 -4.74
CA LYS A 24 4.11 -19.13 -5.25
C LYS A 24 4.32 -20.47 -4.55
N GLU A 25 5.55 -20.81 -4.18
CA GLU A 25 5.89 -22.07 -3.48
C GLU A 25 5.27 -22.10 -2.09
N GLU A 26 5.13 -20.93 -1.46
CA GLU A 26 4.49 -20.72 -0.16
C GLU A 26 2.99 -20.38 -0.27
N ARG A 27 2.33 -20.73 -1.39
CA ARG A 27 0.91 -20.42 -1.69
C ARG A 27 0.59 -18.92 -1.75
N GLY A 28 1.60 -18.08 -1.92
CA GLY A 28 1.46 -16.65 -2.10
C GLY A 28 1.24 -16.24 -3.56
N ARG A 29 1.57 -14.99 -3.89
CA ARG A 29 1.35 -14.44 -5.24
C ARG A 29 2.48 -14.86 -6.18
N GLU A 30 2.15 -15.09 -7.45
CA GLU A 30 3.14 -15.34 -8.50
C GLU A 30 3.95 -14.09 -8.86
N ARG A 31 3.34 -12.90 -8.71
CA ARG A 31 4.01 -11.61 -8.92
C ARG A 31 3.90 -10.75 -7.67
N LEU A 32 5.02 -10.12 -7.32
CA LEU A 32 5.05 -9.17 -6.21
C LEU A 32 4.19 -7.94 -6.51
N PRO A 33 3.59 -7.31 -5.49
CA PRO A 33 2.94 -6.02 -5.65
C PRO A 33 3.89 -4.95 -6.18
N PHE A 34 3.30 -3.98 -6.88
CA PHE A 34 4.00 -2.86 -7.49
C PHE A 34 3.45 -1.54 -6.94
N GLN A 35 4.20 -0.45 -7.09
CA GLN A 35 3.72 0.88 -6.66
C GLN A 35 2.46 1.29 -7.41
N ARG A 36 1.71 2.26 -6.85
CA ARG A 36 0.47 2.80 -7.44
C ARG A 36 -0.72 1.83 -7.40
N ILE A 37 -0.70 0.89 -6.47
CA ILE A 37 -1.90 0.11 -6.13
C ILE A 37 -2.86 1.02 -5.35
N ARG A 38 -4.14 0.86 -5.65
CA ARG A 38 -5.26 1.37 -4.86
C ARG A 38 -5.97 0.17 -4.25
N SER A 39 -6.26 0.24 -2.96
CA SER A 39 -7.10 -0.76 -2.31
C SER A 39 -8.30 -0.07 -1.70
N ASP A 40 -9.47 -0.41 -2.24
CA ASP A 40 -10.75 -0.01 -1.69
C ASP A 40 -11.24 -1.10 -0.73
N PHE A 41 -11.74 -0.71 0.44
CA PHE A 41 -12.16 -1.66 1.46
C PHE A 41 -13.26 -1.07 2.34
N TRP A 42 -14.05 -1.97 2.90
CA TRP A 42 -14.94 -1.71 4.03
C TRP A 42 -14.41 -2.54 5.20
N TYR A 43 -14.51 -2.02 6.42
CA TYR A 43 -14.14 -2.77 7.63
C TYR A 43 -15.17 -2.53 8.73
N ASP A 44 -15.32 -3.56 9.58
CA ASP A 44 -16.28 -3.58 10.67
C ASP A 44 -15.83 -2.63 11.79
N HIS A 45 -16.69 -1.67 12.13
CA HIS A 45 -16.47 -0.68 13.17
C HIS A 45 -17.82 -0.05 13.55
N ASP A 46 -18.05 0.19 14.84
CA ASP A 46 -19.34 0.65 15.38
C ASP A 46 -19.91 1.93 14.72
N CYS A 47 -19.02 2.78 14.21
CA CYS A 47 -19.38 4.06 13.58
C CYS A 47 -19.57 3.98 12.05
N HIS A 48 -19.39 2.82 11.42
CA HIS A 48 -19.40 2.69 9.97
C HIS A 48 -20.78 2.31 9.44
N GLU A 49 -21.22 2.99 8.37
CA GLU A 49 -22.50 2.70 7.73
C GLU A 49 -22.35 1.70 6.57
N VAL A 50 -23.48 1.11 6.18
CA VAL A 50 -23.60 0.28 4.98
C VAL A 50 -23.26 1.14 3.75
N ASN A 51 -22.31 0.68 2.93
CA ASN A 51 -21.74 1.34 1.75
C ASN A 51 -20.63 2.39 1.99
N TRP A 52 -20.11 2.53 3.21
CA TRP A 52 -18.90 3.35 3.43
C TRP A 52 -17.66 2.72 2.81
N LEU A 53 -17.13 3.30 1.74
CA LEU A 53 -15.93 2.78 1.09
C LEU A 53 -14.70 3.61 1.49
N PHE A 54 -13.72 2.94 2.07
CA PHE A 54 -12.42 3.52 2.39
C PHE A 54 -11.42 3.16 1.30
N MET A 55 -10.34 3.95 1.23
CA MET A 55 -9.31 3.80 0.22
C MET A 55 -7.95 4.02 0.85
N ILE A 56 -7.02 3.11 0.55
CA ILE A 56 -5.59 3.31 0.82
C ILE A 56 -4.82 3.29 -0.50
N TRP A 57 -3.76 4.10 -0.52
CA TRP A 57 -2.77 4.15 -1.58
C TRP A 57 -1.41 3.77 -1.00
N PRO A 58 -1.14 2.47 -0.80
CA PRO A 58 0.11 2.04 -0.20
C PRO A 58 1.32 2.41 -1.08
N GLU A 59 2.40 2.80 -0.42
CA GLU A 59 3.73 2.89 -1.00
C GLU A 59 4.62 1.81 -0.37
N PHE A 60 5.28 1.01 -1.21
CA PHE A 60 6.20 -0.01 -0.71
C PHE A 60 7.58 0.59 -0.46
N GLU A 61 8.15 0.28 0.70
CA GLU A 61 9.47 0.75 1.13
C GLU A 61 10.52 -0.38 0.98
N ASP A 62 11.78 0.00 0.77
CA ASP A 62 12.92 -0.90 0.85
C ASP A 62 13.31 -1.19 2.31
N GLN A 63 14.36 -2.00 2.52
CA GLN A 63 14.84 -2.35 3.86
C GLN A 63 15.36 -1.15 4.68
N SER A 64 15.65 -0.03 4.02
CA SER A 64 16.10 1.22 4.65
C SER A 64 14.94 2.19 4.90
N GLY A 65 13.71 1.82 4.56
CA GLY A 65 12.52 2.68 4.71
C GLY A 65 12.34 3.69 3.57
N ASN A 66 13.06 3.55 2.45
CA ASN A 66 12.88 4.43 1.30
C ASN A 66 11.79 3.89 0.37
N VAL A 67 10.90 4.76 -0.12
CA VAL A 67 9.90 4.39 -1.12
C VAL A 67 10.59 3.85 -2.38
N ILE A 68 10.24 2.63 -2.79
CA ILE A 68 10.77 1.99 -4.00
C ILE A 68 10.24 2.73 -5.23
N LEU A 69 11.12 3.30 -6.05
CA LEU A 69 10.75 3.94 -7.30
C LEU A 69 10.90 2.93 -8.47
N PRO A 70 9.94 2.87 -9.41
CA PRO A 70 10.11 2.03 -10.60
C PRO A 70 11.30 2.55 -11.40
N THR A 71 12.24 1.66 -11.68
CA THR A 71 13.36 1.90 -12.60
C THR A 71 12.81 2.15 -14.01
N LYS A 72 13.47 3.05 -14.75
CA LYS A 72 13.14 3.38 -16.14
C LYS A 72 13.24 2.18 -17.07
#